data_AF-A0A264VY87-F1
#
_entry.id   AF-A0A264VY87-F1
#
_cell.length_a   1.000
_cell.length_b   1.000
_cell.length_c   1.000
_cell.angle_alpha   90.00
_cell.angle_beta   90.00
_cell.angle_gamma   90.00
#
_symmetry.space_group_name_H-M   'P 1'
#
loop_
_entity.id
_entity.type
_entity.pdbx_description
1 polymer ?
#
loop_
_entity_poly.entity_id
_entity_poly.type
_entity_poly.pdbx_seq_one_letter_code
_entity_poly.pdbx_strand_id
1 'polypeptide(L)'
;MKKIGDITSTADEHGEFTDGDPVAGIAPTQLMGKWFNSVQREILNVLKTANIPQSATNETQLSDAILKLISNAEFQSVSRTIDVPVINKVVTLPETQGANYTSTLMDSMSTVTLPKAKEGAKILWVVTQGTGANQLTYQGDILWSFGRKPVLSWDKGSVDVLEFTAIKENWLGRLVGGQMHVSQ
;
A
#
# COMPACT_ATOMS: atom_id res chain seq x y z
N MET A 1 4.08 -27.23 -9.20
CA MET A 1 3.96 -28.51 -8.49
C MET A 1 3.21 -29.54 -9.33
N LYS A 2 3.61 -30.82 -9.29
CA LYS A 2 2.93 -31.92 -10.00
C LYS A 2 1.71 -32.41 -9.24
N LYS A 3 0.67 -32.85 -9.95
CA LYS A 3 -0.44 -33.60 -9.32
C LYS A 3 0.03 -35.03 -8.98
N ILE A 4 -0.65 -35.70 -8.04
CA ILE A 4 -0.33 -37.10 -7.70
C ILE A 4 -0.77 -38.05 -8.83
N GLY A 5 -1.82 -37.71 -9.57
CA GLY A 5 -2.25 -38.42 -10.79
C GLY A 5 -1.24 -38.39 -11.93
N ASP A 6 -0.32 -37.42 -11.97
CA ASP A 6 0.79 -37.40 -12.94
C ASP A 6 1.87 -38.46 -12.62
N ILE A 7 1.74 -39.16 -11.48
CA ILE A 7 2.76 -40.04 -10.89
C ILE A 7 2.20 -41.44 -10.62
N THR A 8 0.95 -41.56 -10.19
CA THR A 8 0.28 -42.84 -9.94
C THR A 8 -1.11 -42.87 -10.55
N SER A 9 -1.54 -44.04 -11.01
CA SER A 9 -2.88 -44.29 -11.52
C SER A 9 -3.92 -44.54 -10.42
N THR A 10 -3.52 -44.52 -9.14
CA THR A 10 -4.42 -44.68 -7.98
C THR A 10 -4.98 -43.35 -7.46
N ALA A 11 -4.70 -42.26 -8.18
CA ALA A 11 -5.35 -40.97 -7.93
C ALA A 11 -6.80 -41.03 -8.42
N ASP A 12 -7.63 -40.09 -7.96
CA ASP A 12 -8.98 -39.95 -8.50
C ASP A 12 -8.99 -39.44 -9.96
N GLU A 13 -10.19 -39.27 -10.51
CA GLU A 13 -10.38 -38.77 -11.88
C GLU A 13 -9.89 -37.33 -12.11
N HIS A 14 -9.62 -36.57 -11.04
CA HIS A 14 -9.06 -35.22 -11.09
C HIS A 14 -7.54 -35.21 -10.87
N GLY A 15 -6.93 -36.38 -10.69
CA GLY A 15 -5.51 -36.56 -10.41
C GLY A 15 -5.12 -36.20 -8.97
N GLU A 16 -6.06 -36.24 -8.04
CA GLU A 16 -5.92 -35.88 -6.63
C GLU A 16 -5.86 -37.11 -5.71
N PHE A 17 -5.56 -36.89 -4.43
CA PHE A 17 -5.53 -37.95 -3.44
C PHE A 17 -6.95 -38.37 -3.09
N THR A 18 -7.17 -39.68 -2.98
CA THR A 18 -8.42 -40.28 -2.52
C THR A 18 -8.13 -41.36 -1.48
N ASP A 19 -9.02 -41.48 -0.49
CA ASP A 19 -9.02 -42.59 0.48
C ASP A 19 -9.50 -43.90 -0.16
N GLY A 20 -9.90 -43.86 -1.44
CA GLY A 20 -10.51 -44.97 -2.14
C GLY A 20 -11.93 -45.23 -1.64
N ASP A 21 -12.43 -46.42 -1.91
CA ASP A 21 -13.71 -46.91 -1.41
C ASP A 21 -13.57 -48.43 -1.18
N PRO A 22 -13.42 -48.88 0.07
CA PRO A 22 -13.26 -50.30 0.38
C PRO A 22 -14.53 -51.12 0.07
N VAL A 23 -15.71 -50.51 0.03
CA VAL A 23 -16.99 -51.17 -0.31
C VAL A 23 -17.09 -51.39 -1.82
N ALA A 24 -16.62 -50.41 -2.62
CA ALA A 24 -16.55 -50.53 -4.08
C ALA A 24 -15.27 -51.22 -4.59
N GLY A 25 -14.35 -51.60 -3.70
CA GLY A 25 -13.07 -52.24 -4.06
C GLY A 25 -12.05 -51.27 -4.68
N ILE A 26 -12.21 -49.96 -4.48
CA ILE A 26 -11.29 -48.93 -4.96
C ILE A 26 -10.21 -48.72 -3.89
N ALA A 27 -8.95 -48.95 -4.25
CA ALA A 27 -7.83 -48.75 -3.34
C ALA A 27 -7.53 -47.25 -3.11
N PRO A 28 -7.04 -46.86 -1.92
CA PRO A 28 -6.56 -45.50 -1.66
C PRO A 28 -5.36 -45.13 -2.54
N THR A 29 -5.11 -43.83 -2.68
CA THR A 29 -3.97 -43.32 -3.43
C THR A 29 -2.64 -43.73 -2.81
N GLN A 30 -1.78 -44.33 -3.61
CA GLN A 30 -0.44 -44.68 -3.18
C GLN A 30 0.45 -43.44 -3.02
N LEU A 31 1.17 -43.38 -1.89
CA LEU A 31 2.03 -42.26 -1.52
C LEU A 31 3.41 -42.38 -2.18
N MET A 32 3.55 -41.76 -3.35
CA MET A 32 4.76 -41.83 -4.16
C MET A 32 5.83 -40.84 -3.71
N GLY A 33 7.03 -41.32 -3.38
CA GLY A 33 8.19 -40.48 -3.02
C GLY A 33 8.50 -39.37 -4.04
N LYS A 34 8.24 -39.62 -5.32
CA LYS A 34 8.39 -38.65 -6.41
C LYS A 34 7.52 -37.40 -6.22
N TRP A 35 6.33 -37.54 -5.63
CA TRP A 35 5.44 -36.42 -5.34
C TRP A 35 5.98 -35.59 -4.17
N PHE A 36 6.33 -36.22 -3.05
CA PHE A 36 6.93 -35.51 -1.89
C PHE A 36 8.20 -34.76 -2.27
N ASN A 37 9.08 -35.38 -3.07
CA ASN A 37 10.28 -34.71 -3.59
C ASN A 37 9.95 -33.55 -4.54
N SER A 38 8.78 -33.56 -5.21
CA SER A 38 8.33 -32.42 -6.00
C SER A 38 7.96 -31.25 -5.08
N VAL A 39 7.18 -31.51 -4.02
CA VAL A 39 6.83 -30.48 -3.02
C VAL A 39 8.07 -29.91 -2.35
N GLN A 40 8.98 -30.77 -1.90
CA GLN A 40 10.24 -30.34 -1.29
C GLN A 40 11.04 -29.43 -2.22
N ARG A 41 11.12 -29.74 -3.52
CA ARG A 41 11.84 -28.89 -4.48
C ARG A 41 11.19 -27.53 -4.70
N GLU A 42 9.86 -27.42 -4.67
CA GLU A 42 9.17 -26.12 -4.71
C GLU A 42 9.56 -25.27 -3.50
N ILE A 43 9.56 -25.86 -2.30
CA ILE A 43 9.97 -25.19 -1.06
C ILE A 43 11.44 -24.74 -1.15
N LEU A 44 12.35 -25.62 -1.60
CA LEU A 44 13.77 -25.28 -1.77
C LEU A 44 14.00 -24.19 -2.81
N ASN A 45 13.17 -24.11 -3.85
CA ASN A 45 13.23 -23.03 -4.83
C ASN A 45 12.87 -21.66 -4.23
N VAL A 46 11.96 -21.61 -3.24
CA VAL A 46 11.67 -20.39 -2.49
C VAL A 46 12.91 -19.93 -1.72
N LEU A 47 13.58 -20.84 -1.01
CA LEU A 47 14.83 -20.53 -0.29
C LEU A 47 15.91 -20.00 -1.24
N LYS A 48 16.09 -20.66 -2.39
CA LYS A 48 17.04 -20.26 -3.41
C LYS A 48 16.76 -18.85 -3.93
N THR A 49 15.49 -18.54 -4.20
CA THR A 49 15.06 -17.21 -4.66
C THR A 49 15.33 -16.13 -3.60
N ALA A 50 15.13 -16.47 -2.32
CA ALA A 50 15.46 -15.58 -1.20
C ALA A 50 16.98 -15.51 -0.90
N ASN A 51 17.81 -16.28 -1.61
CA ASN A 51 19.23 -16.47 -1.31
C ASN A 51 19.46 -16.88 0.16
N ILE A 52 18.71 -17.89 0.61
CA ILE A 52 18.87 -18.54 1.91
C ILE A 52 19.36 -19.97 1.68
N PRO A 53 20.48 -20.38 2.30
CA PRO A 53 20.96 -21.76 2.18
C PRO A 53 20.03 -22.72 2.93
N GLN A 54 19.82 -23.90 2.36
CA GLN A 54 19.10 -24.98 3.03
C GLN A 54 19.88 -25.42 4.29
N SER A 55 19.15 -25.66 5.38
CA SER A 55 19.69 -26.28 6.59
C SER A 55 18.84 -27.46 7.05
N ALA A 56 19.48 -28.57 7.41
CA ALA A 56 18.81 -29.75 7.96
C ALA A 56 18.39 -29.58 9.42
N THR A 57 18.90 -28.54 10.11
CA THR A 57 18.63 -28.29 11.53
C THR A 57 17.78 -27.03 11.75
N ASN A 58 17.37 -26.34 10.68
CA ASN A 58 16.55 -25.14 10.77
C ASN A 58 15.14 -25.39 10.20
N GLU A 59 14.13 -25.27 11.06
CA GLU A 59 12.72 -25.43 10.69
C GLU A 59 12.03 -24.10 10.34
N THR A 60 12.70 -22.95 10.47
CA THR A 60 12.17 -21.61 10.12
C THR A 60 12.61 -21.12 8.75
N GLN A 61 13.46 -21.88 8.03
CA GLN A 61 14.05 -21.43 6.77
C GLN A 61 13.03 -20.97 5.71
N LEU A 62 11.86 -21.63 5.64
CA LEU A 62 10.80 -21.24 4.71
C LEU A 62 10.14 -19.91 5.11
N SER A 63 9.81 -19.72 6.39
CA SER A 63 9.24 -18.45 6.86
C SER A 63 10.24 -17.30 6.70
N ASP A 64 11.52 -17.54 6.98
CA ASP A 64 12.58 -16.55 6.84
C ASP A 64 12.75 -16.14 5.37
N ALA A 65 12.68 -17.10 4.45
CA ALA A 65 12.73 -16.83 3.00
C ALA A 65 11.55 -15.97 2.55
N ILE A 66 10.33 -16.30 2.99
CA ILE A 66 9.13 -15.54 2.65
C ILE A 66 9.22 -14.11 3.18
N LEU A 67 9.60 -13.93 4.46
CA LEU A 67 9.75 -12.60 5.06
C LEU A 67 10.80 -11.77 4.32
N LYS A 68 11.93 -12.37 3.94
CA LYS A 68 12.97 -11.70 3.16
C LYS A 68 12.50 -11.30 1.78
N LEU A 69 11.76 -12.16 1.06
CA LEU A 69 11.19 -11.84 -0.24
C LEU A 69 10.16 -10.71 -0.17
N ILE A 70 9.32 -10.68 0.87
CA ILE A 70 8.34 -9.60 1.08
C ILE A 70 9.06 -8.29 1.42
N SER A 71 10.09 -8.32 2.25
CA SER A 71 10.86 -7.12 2.62
C SER A 71 11.63 -6.54 1.44
N ASN A 72 12.10 -7.40 0.55
CA ASN A 72 12.78 -7.03 -0.70
C ASN A 72 11.81 -6.68 -1.83
N ALA A 73 10.53 -7.01 -1.70
CA ALA A 73 9.54 -6.54 -2.64
C ALA A 73 9.44 -5.02 -2.43
N GLU A 74 9.95 -4.27 -3.40
CA GLU A 74 9.59 -2.86 -3.51
C GLU A 74 8.07 -2.83 -3.63
N PHE A 75 7.40 -2.42 -2.55
CA PHE A 75 6.03 -1.97 -2.67
C PHE A 75 6.10 -0.85 -3.69
N GLN A 76 5.63 -1.12 -4.91
CA GLN A 76 5.26 -0.09 -5.86
C GLN A 76 4.22 0.74 -5.12
N SER A 77 4.66 1.81 -4.47
CA SER A 77 3.78 2.87 -4.04
C SER A 77 3.22 3.43 -5.34
N VAL A 78 2.13 2.83 -5.81
CA VAL A 78 1.31 3.43 -6.84
C VAL A 78 0.77 4.67 -6.17
N SER A 79 1.47 5.79 -6.33
CA SER A 79 0.96 7.09 -5.97
C SER A 79 -0.28 7.29 -6.83
N ARG A 80 -1.43 6.85 -6.32
CA ARG A 80 -2.72 7.17 -6.90
C ARG A 80 -2.86 8.68 -6.73
N THR A 81 -2.86 9.40 -7.85
CA THR A 81 -3.37 10.76 -7.87
C THR A 81 -4.87 10.65 -7.67
N ILE A 82 -5.36 11.14 -6.55
CA ILE A 82 -6.81 11.24 -6.29
C ILE A 82 -7.19 12.69 -6.52
N ASP A 83 -7.85 12.95 -7.64
CA ASP A 83 -8.46 14.24 -7.90
C ASP A 83 -9.61 14.44 -6.91
N VAL A 84 -9.49 15.48 -6.08
CA VAL A 84 -10.58 16.01 -5.28
C VAL A 84 -11.05 17.27 -6.01
N PRO A 85 -11.94 17.14 -7.02
CA PRO A 85 -11.89 17.99 -8.21
C PRO A 85 -12.27 19.45 -7.93
N VAL A 86 -13.10 19.71 -6.92
CA VAL A 86 -13.56 21.06 -6.58
C VAL A 86 -13.81 21.17 -5.08
N ILE A 87 -13.18 22.14 -4.43
CA ILE A 87 -13.47 22.49 -3.04
C ILE A 87 -14.34 23.74 -3.05
N ASN A 88 -15.65 23.55 -2.82
CA ASN A 88 -16.65 24.62 -2.82
C ASN A 88 -16.95 25.20 -1.42
N LYS A 89 -16.44 24.57 -0.36
CA LYS A 89 -16.58 25.06 1.03
C LYS A 89 -15.84 24.21 2.05
N VAL A 90 -16.09 22.89 2.03
CA VAL A 90 -15.52 21.93 2.96
C VAL A 90 -15.06 20.72 2.18
N VAL A 91 -13.82 20.29 2.41
CA VAL A 91 -13.26 19.07 1.84
C VAL A 91 -12.77 18.17 2.97
N THR A 92 -13.03 16.88 2.88
CA THR A 92 -12.35 15.89 3.71
C THR A 92 -11.36 15.15 2.82
N LEU A 93 -10.07 15.20 3.15
CA LEU A 93 -9.09 14.41 2.41
C LEU A 93 -9.36 12.92 2.64
N PRO A 94 -9.36 12.08 1.59
CA PRO A 94 -9.61 10.66 1.72
C PRO A 94 -8.68 9.98 2.74
N GLU A 95 -9.13 8.87 3.33
CA GLU A 95 -8.32 8.06 4.28
C GLU A 95 -7.17 7.29 3.61
N THR A 96 -6.97 7.44 2.30
CA THR A 96 -5.94 6.71 1.56
C THR A 96 -4.57 7.28 1.92
N GLN A 97 -3.82 6.58 2.77
CA GLN A 97 -2.48 7.01 3.18
C GLN A 97 -1.46 6.65 2.11
N GLY A 98 -0.49 7.53 1.83
CA GLY A 98 0.48 7.36 0.74
C GLY A 98 -0.02 7.78 -0.65
N ALA A 99 -1.13 8.52 -0.73
CA ALA A 99 -1.65 9.09 -1.97
C ALA A 99 -1.19 10.55 -2.16
N ASN A 100 -1.12 10.97 -3.42
CA ASN A 100 -0.99 12.37 -3.80
C ASN A 100 -2.38 12.90 -4.10
N TYR A 101 -2.80 13.95 -3.38
CA TYR A 101 -4.07 14.62 -3.66
C TYR A 101 -3.85 15.82 -4.54
N THR A 102 -4.81 16.09 -5.42
CA THR A 102 -4.87 17.29 -6.25
C THR A 102 -6.22 17.97 -6.02
N SER A 103 -6.23 19.28 -5.83
CA SER A 103 -7.48 20.04 -5.67
C SER A 103 -7.39 21.42 -6.29
N THR A 104 -8.53 21.91 -6.76
CA THR A 104 -8.70 23.31 -7.19
C THR A 104 -9.58 24.04 -6.18
N LEU A 105 -9.07 25.14 -5.62
CA LEU A 105 -9.82 26.02 -4.73
C LEU A 105 -10.66 26.97 -5.56
N MET A 106 -11.96 27.00 -5.37
CA MET A 106 -12.86 27.92 -6.09
C MET A 106 -13.45 29.01 -5.19
N ASP A 107 -13.55 28.76 -3.89
CA ASP A 107 -14.03 29.73 -2.91
C ASP A 107 -12.91 30.51 -2.25
N SER A 108 -13.20 31.77 -1.93
CA SER A 108 -12.30 32.66 -1.21
C SER A 108 -11.83 32.07 0.13
N MET A 109 -12.67 31.24 0.75
CA MET A 109 -12.36 30.50 1.97
C MET A 109 -12.90 29.09 1.89
N SER A 110 -12.01 28.10 2.02
CA SER A 110 -12.36 26.69 2.09
C SER A 110 -11.84 26.05 3.37
N THR A 111 -12.57 25.09 3.92
CA THR A 111 -12.16 24.31 5.08
C THR A 111 -11.70 22.94 4.64
N VAL A 112 -10.50 22.52 5.02
CA VAL A 112 -10.01 21.16 4.80
C VAL A 112 -9.99 20.39 6.12
N THR A 113 -10.59 19.21 6.12
CA THR A 113 -10.54 18.25 7.21
C THR A 113 -9.59 17.12 6.82
N LEU A 114 -8.55 16.90 7.64
CA LEU A 114 -7.70 15.72 7.46
C LEU A 114 -8.31 14.49 8.13
N PRO A 115 -8.08 13.29 7.57
CA PRO A 115 -8.45 12.06 8.26
C PRO A 115 -7.68 11.92 9.58
N LYS A 116 -8.15 11.07 10.50
CA LYS A 116 -7.42 10.81 11.75
C LYS A 116 -6.00 10.30 11.42
N ALA A 117 -4.99 10.89 12.06
CA ALA A 117 -3.61 10.49 11.85
C ALA A 117 -3.39 9.04 12.34
N LYS A 118 -2.67 8.26 11.53
CA LYS A 118 -2.21 6.91 11.85
C LYS A 118 -0.69 6.91 11.79
N GLU A 119 -0.02 6.28 12.75
CA GLU A 119 1.44 6.27 12.83
C GLU A 119 2.08 5.81 11.50
N GLY A 120 3.11 6.53 11.05
CA GLY A 120 3.80 6.26 9.78
C GLY A 120 3.10 6.78 8.52
N ALA A 121 1.91 7.37 8.63
CA ALA A 121 1.18 7.89 7.48
C ALA A 121 1.75 9.21 6.94
N LYS A 122 1.62 9.42 5.62
CA LYS A 122 2.00 10.65 4.92
C LYS A 122 0.95 11.01 3.86
N ILE A 123 0.68 12.31 3.74
CA ILE A 123 -0.18 12.91 2.72
C ILE A 123 0.63 14.00 2.02
N LEU A 124 0.67 13.97 0.69
CA LEU A 124 1.11 15.07 -0.15
C LEU A 124 -0.10 15.64 -0.88
N TRP A 125 -0.32 16.95 -0.78
CA TRP A 125 -1.48 17.60 -1.36
C TRP A 125 -1.06 18.79 -2.21
N VAL A 126 -1.40 18.72 -3.49
CA VAL A 126 -1.19 19.77 -4.48
C VAL A 126 -2.48 20.57 -4.62
N VAL A 127 -2.40 21.86 -4.39
CA VAL A 127 -3.54 22.78 -4.40
C VAL A 127 -3.34 23.82 -5.49
N THR A 128 -4.36 24.02 -6.32
CA THR A 128 -4.37 25.02 -7.40
C THR A 128 -5.37 26.13 -7.10
N GLN A 129 -4.98 27.38 -7.27
CA GLN A 129 -5.85 28.55 -7.17
C GLN A 129 -6.81 28.62 -8.38
N GLY A 130 -8.10 28.37 -8.18
CA GLY A 130 -9.09 28.40 -9.27
C GLY A 130 -9.58 29.81 -9.63
N THR A 131 -9.82 30.65 -8.63
CA THR A 131 -10.22 32.07 -8.80
C THR A 131 -9.14 33.06 -8.38
N GLY A 132 -8.09 32.58 -7.70
CA GLY A 132 -7.08 33.40 -7.04
C GLY A 132 -7.55 33.89 -5.67
N ALA A 133 -6.60 34.28 -4.82
CA ALA A 133 -6.81 34.74 -3.45
C ALA A 133 -7.42 33.73 -2.47
N ASN A 134 -7.58 32.47 -2.87
CA ASN A 134 -8.35 31.51 -2.08
C ASN A 134 -7.53 31.02 -0.90
N GLN A 135 -8.15 31.03 0.27
CA GLN A 135 -7.50 30.66 1.52
C GLN A 135 -8.06 29.34 2.06
N LEU A 136 -7.27 28.69 2.89
CA LEU A 136 -7.65 27.47 3.59
C LEU A 136 -7.73 27.70 5.10
N THR A 137 -8.82 27.22 5.69
CA THR A 137 -8.86 26.84 7.10
C THR A 137 -8.68 25.33 7.22
N TYR A 138 -8.08 24.89 8.31
CA TYR A 138 -7.76 23.49 8.51
C TYR A 138 -8.47 22.98 9.77
N GLN A 139 -9.10 21.82 9.65
CA GLN A 139 -9.77 21.08 10.71
C GLN A 139 -9.04 19.75 10.94
N GLY A 140 -8.86 19.43 12.22
CA GLY A 140 -8.07 18.29 12.69
C GLY A 140 -6.88 18.74 13.53
N ASP A 141 -6.26 17.78 14.21
CA ASP A 141 -5.14 18.01 15.13
C ASP A 141 -3.83 18.14 14.34
N ILE A 142 -3.62 19.33 13.76
CA ILE A 142 -2.45 19.66 12.95
C ILE A 142 -1.49 20.54 13.74
N LEU A 143 -0.31 20.02 13.97
CA LEU A 143 0.86 20.75 14.43
C LEU A 143 1.52 21.40 13.21
N TRP A 144 1.57 22.73 13.18
CA TRP A 144 2.25 23.45 12.12
C TRP A 144 3.71 23.69 12.46
N SER A 145 4.57 23.60 11.45
CA SER A 145 5.97 24.00 11.58
C SER A 145 6.05 25.44 12.10
N PHE A 146 6.79 25.65 13.20
CA PHE A 146 6.89 26.95 13.90
C PHE A 146 5.54 27.55 14.37
N GLY A 147 4.50 26.72 14.50
CA GLY A 147 3.16 27.15 14.93
C GLY A 147 2.42 28.04 13.92
N ARG A 148 2.92 28.15 12.68
CA ARG A 148 2.35 29.03 11.65
C ARG A 148 1.72 28.23 10.53
N LYS A 149 0.44 28.50 10.26
CA LYS A 149 -0.25 27.99 9.08
C LYS A 149 0.43 28.54 7.82
N PRO A 150 0.50 27.74 6.74
CA PRO A 150 1.10 28.17 5.50
C PRO A 150 0.24 29.26 4.83
N VAL A 151 0.91 30.14 4.10
CA VAL A 151 0.26 31.12 3.22
C VAL A 151 0.37 30.59 1.80
N LEU A 152 -0.77 30.38 1.15
CA LEU A 152 -0.85 29.88 -0.23
C LEU A 152 -0.59 31.00 -1.23
N SER A 153 -0.08 30.66 -2.41
CA SER A 153 0.00 31.56 -3.57
C SER A 153 -1.36 32.18 -3.88
N TRP A 154 -1.36 33.42 -4.41
CA TRP A 154 -2.59 34.19 -4.63
C TRP A 154 -3.08 34.15 -6.07
N ASP A 155 -2.22 34.10 -7.09
CA ASP A 155 -2.69 34.26 -8.46
C ASP A 155 -3.49 33.05 -8.94
N LYS A 156 -4.53 33.30 -9.75
CA LYS A 156 -5.26 32.23 -10.42
C LYS A 156 -4.31 31.34 -11.23
N GLY A 157 -4.43 30.03 -11.07
CA GLY A 157 -3.57 29.02 -11.65
C GLY A 157 -2.31 28.72 -10.82
N SER A 158 -2.04 29.49 -9.76
CA SER A 158 -0.91 29.20 -8.88
C SER A 158 -1.07 27.88 -8.17
N VAL A 159 0.05 27.18 -7.99
CA VAL A 159 0.11 25.87 -7.35
C VAL A 159 0.94 25.91 -6.07
N ASP A 160 0.40 25.32 -5.01
CA ASP A 160 1.07 25.07 -3.73
C ASP A 160 1.09 23.57 -3.42
N VAL A 161 2.13 23.13 -2.72
CA VAL A 161 2.31 21.74 -2.28
C VAL A 161 2.43 21.70 -0.77
N LEU A 162 1.45 21.06 -0.13
CA LEU A 162 1.39 20.84 1.30
C LEU A 162 1.76 19.39 1.60
N GLU A 163 2.52 19.16 2.66
CA GLU A 163 2.78 17.82 3.18
C GLU A 163 2.32 17.72 4.63
N PHE A 164 1.65 16.60 4.92
CA PHE A 164 1.27 16.21 6.26
C PHE A 164 1.90 14.86 6.58
N THR A 165 2.67 14.80 7.66
CA THR A 165 3.29 13.56 8.15
C THR A 165 2.73 13.26 9.53
N ALA A 166 2.23 12.04 9.76
CA ALA A 166 1.67 11.66 11.04
C ALA A 166 2.78 11.54 12.10
N ILE A 167 2.58 12.19 13.24
CA ILE A 167 3.42 12.08 14.43
C ILE A 167 2.50 11.70 15.58
N LYS A 168 2.57 10.43 15.99
CA LYS A 168 1.62 9.82 16.94
C LYS A 168 0.18 9.96 16.39
N GLU A 169 -0.71 10.60 17.14
CA GLU A 169 -2.11 10.85 16.76
C GLU A 169 -2.33 12.23 16.11
N ASN A 170 -1.28 13.02 15.88
CA ASN A 170 -1.37 14.36 15.26
C ASN A 170 -0.74 14.38 13.87
N TRP A 171 -1.14 15.35 13.06
CA TRP A 171 -0.46 15.66 11.79
C TRP A 171 0.61 16.74 11.99
N LEU A 172 1.82 16.54 11.49
CA LEU A 172 2.78 17.63 11.27
C LEU A 172 2.60 18.18 9.85
N GLY A 173 2.09 19.41 9.74
CA GLY A 173 1.86 20.10 8.47
C GLY A 173 3.01 21.04 8.08
N ARG A 174 3.36 21.07 6.79
CA ARG A 174 4.29 22.04 6.21
C ARG A 174 3.96 22.37 4.76
N LEU A 175 4.29 23.59 4.34
CA LEU A 175 4.38 23.94 2.92
C LEU A 175 5.73 23.43 2.41
N VAL A 176 5.70 22.64 1.34
CA VAL A 176 6.90 22.08 0.70
C VAL A 176 7.38 22.97 -0.44
N GLY A 177 6.45 23.60 -1.14
CA GLY A 177 6.74 24.55 -2.21
C GLY A 177 5.46 25.25 -2.69
N GLY A 178 5.63 26.40 -3.34
CA GLY A 178 4.54 27.19 -3.91
C GLY A 178 5.08 28.18 -4.93
N GLN A 179 4.22 28.67 -5.82
CA GLN A 179 4.60 29.72 -6.78
C GLN A 179 4.68 31.09 -6.07
N MET A 180 5.64 31.93 -6.47
CA MET A 180 6.01 33.15 -5.72
C MET A 180 4.84 34.12 -5.54
N HIS A 181 4.75 34.70 -4.34
CA HIS A 181 4.00 35.93 -4.05
C HIS A 181 4.80 37.13 -4.53
N VAL A 182 4.61 37.58 -5.77
CA VAL A 182 5.10 38.90 -6.14
C VAL A 182 4.00 39.92 -5.83
N SER A 183 4.10 40.56 -4.66
CA SER A 183 3.51 41.89 -4.51
C SER A 183 4.23 42.79 -5.51
N GLN A 184 3.51 43.26 -6.54
CA GLN A 184 3.95 44.46 -7.25
C GLN A 184 3.78 45.67 -6.34
#